data_AF-A0A0W1R6C1-F1
#
_entry.id   AF-A0A0W1R6C1-F1
#
_cell.length_a   1.000
_cell.length_b   1.000
_cell.length_c   1.000
_cell.angle_alpha   90.00
_cell.angle_beta   90.00
_cell.angle_gamma   90.00
#
_symmetry.space_group_name_H-M   'P 1'
#
loop_
_entity.id
_entity.type
_entity.pdbx_description
1 polymer ?
#
loop_
_entity_poly.entity_id
_entity_poly.type
_entity_poly.pdbx_seq_one_letter_code
_entity_poly.pdbx_strand_id
1 'polypeptide(L)'
;MSTNATSSENCTDSRNAREAITNIQTLRRGDRILFEDRSKPLTVVNLGTREFPVVNDEDQLIHLVKVRGGWANAKTYILGTQRSIWTGEITGIVCEQTGFVETLWRVSEATA
;
A
#
# COMPACT_ATOMS: atom_id res chain seq x y z
N MET A 1 25.52 19.41 -36.39
CA MET A 1 26.16 19.93 -35.16
C MET A 1 25.11 19.84 -34.06
N SER A 2 25.11 18.78 -33.24
CA SER A 2 25.67 18.70 -31.86
C SER A 2 25.15 19.79 -30.92
N THR A 3 24.64 19.55 -29.71
CA THR A 3 24.33 18.33 -28.93
C THR A 3 23.59 18.73 -27.63
N ASN A 4 22.75 17.83 -27.12
CA ASN A 4 22.43 17.52 -25.70
C ASN A 4 22.07 18.63 -24.68
N ALA A 5 20.87 18.46 -24.10
CA ALA A 5 20.76 18.23 -22.66
C ALA A 5 19.61 17.25 -22.38
N THR A 6 20.02 16.04 -21.99
CA THR A 6 19.21 14.91 -21.56
C THR A 6 18.59 15.22 -20.19
N SER A 7 17.27 15.18 -20.07
CA SER A 7 16.62 14.87 -18.80
C SER A 7 15.31 14.13 -19.08
N SER A 8 15.40 13.03 -19.81
CA SER A 8 14.47 11.93 -19.56
C SER A 8 14.83 11.45 -18.16
N GLU A 9 14.11 11.96 -17.16
CA GLU A 9 14.09 11.37 -15.82
C GLU A 9 13.67 9.93 -16.01
N ASN A 10 14.68 9.09 -16.15
CA ASN A 10 14.57 7.66 -16.25
C ASN A 10 14.18 7.22 -14.84
N CYS A 11 12.91 7.39 -14.50
CA CYS A 11 12.25 6.61 -13.47
C CYS A 11 12.08 5.20 -14.04
N THR A 12 13.19 4.54 -14.39
CA THR A 12 13.30 3.09 -14.34
C THR A 12 13.24 2.73 -12.87
N ASP A 13 12.03 2.84 -12.32
CA ASP A 13 11.61 2.30 -11.06
C ASP A 13 11.61 0.78 -11.26
N SER A 14 12.81 0.20 -11.22
CA SER A 14 13.07 -1.24 -11.25
C SER A 14 12.60 -1.83 -9.92
N ARG A 15 11.31 -1.70 -9.61
CA ARG A 15 10.68 -2.37 -8.49
C ARG A 15 10.45 -3.81 -8.90
N ASN A 16 11.39 -4.65 -8.45
CA ASN A 16 11.34 -6.10 -8.59
C ASN A 16 9.92 -6.62 -8.33
N ALA A 17 9.44 -7.51 -9.20
CA ALA A 17 8.21 -8.23 -8.97
C ALA A 17 8.30 -8.88 -7.57
N ARG A 18 7.49 -8.41 -6.61
CA ARG A 18 7.44 -8.83 -5.19
C ARG A 18 8.40 -8.11 -4.23
N GLU A 19 8.43 -6.77 -4.26
CA GLU A 19 8.87 -6.02 -3.08
C GLU A 19 7.83 -6.17 -1.96
N ALA A 20 8.25 -6.65 -0.78
CA ALA A 20 7.38 -6.73 0.39
C ALA A 20 7.11 -5.32 0.92
N ILE A 21 5.84 -4.96 1.02
CA ILE A 21 5.41 -3.68 1.61
C ILE A 21 5.27 -3.88 3.11
N THR A 22 6.23 -3.35 3.85
CA THR A 22 6.21 -3.31 5.32
C THR A 22 5.52 -2.06 5.85
N ASN A 23 5.39 -1.02 5.02
CA ASN A 23 4.74 0.24 5.39
C ASN A 23 3.82 0.76 4.26
N ILE A 24 2.51 0.79 4.55
CA ILE A 24 1.48 1.26 3.61
C ILE A 24 1.51 2.77 3.34
N GLN A 25 2.25 3.55 4.13
CA GLN A 25 2.46 4.99 3.86
C GLN A 25 3.21 5.24 2.55
N THR A 26 3.96 4.25 2.09
CA THR A 26 4.72 4.32 0.83
C THR A 26 3.85 4.10 -0.41
N LEU A 27 2.58 3.70 -0.23
CA LEU A 27 1.66 3.43 -1.32
C LEU A 27 1.10 4.70 -1.93
N ARG A 28 0.97 4.67 -3.25
CA ARG A 28 0.40 5.77 -4.04
C ARG A 28 -0.83 5.31 -4.79
N ARG A 29 -1.71 6.26 -5.12
CA ARG A 29 -2.86 5.97 -6.00
C ARG A 29 -2.35 5.43 -7.34
N GLY A 30 -2.94 4.34 -7.80
CA GLY A 30 -2.51 3.62 -9.00
C GLY A 30 -1.55 2.46 -8.72
N ASP A 31 -0.91 2.40 -7.53
CA ASP A 31 -0.07 1.25 -7.18
C ASP A 31 -0.89 -0.04 -7.25
N ARG A 32 -0.27 -1.08 -7.83
CA ARG A 32 -0.83 -2.43 -7.85
C ARG A 32 -0.19 -3.23 -6.72
N ILE A 33 -1.04 -3.85 -5.93
CA ILE A 33 -0.63 -4.64 -4.77
C ILE A 33 -1.26 -6.03 -4.81
N LEU A 34 -0.61 -6.98 -4.17
CA LEU A 34 -1.13 -8.32 -3.95
C LEU A 34 -0.93 -8.64 -2.49
N PHE A 35 -1.99 -9.06 -1.80
CA PHE A 35 -1.91 -9.44 -0.40
C PHE A 35 -2.57 -10.80 -0.19
N GLU A 36 -2.12 -11.52 0.85
CA GLU A 36 -2.52 -12.91 1.15
C GLU A 36 -2.23 -13.86 -0.04
N ASP A 37 -3.06 -14.89 -0.22
CA ASP A 37 -2.98 -15.94 -1.24
C ASP A 37 -3.59 -15.53 -2.60
N ARG A 38 -3.88 -14.24 -2.78
CA ARG A 38 -4.58 -13.75 -3.97
C ARG A 38 -3.76 -13.94 -5.24
N SER A 39 -4.39 -14.45 -6.29
CA SER A 39 -3.77 -14.56 -7.63
C SER A 39 -3.92 -13.31 -8.50
N LYS A 40 -4.82 -12.38 -8.14
CA LYS A 40 -5.09 -11.15 -8.92
C LYS A 40 -4.76 -9.89 -8.09
N PRO A 41 -4.00 -8.93 -8.65
CA PRO A 41 -3.59 -7.73 -7.94
C PRO A 41 -4.74 -6.73 -7.79
N LEU A 42 -4.77 -6.01 -6.68
CA LEU A 42 -5.67 -4.90 -6.40
C LEU A 42 -4.98 -3.58 -6.71
N THR A 43 -5.74 -2.57 -7.09
CA THR A 43 -5.23 -1.21 -7.37
C THR A 43 -5.56 -0.29 -6.22
N VAL A 44 -4.61 0.52 -5.79
CA VAL A 44 -4.84 1.60 -4.83
C VAL A 44 -5.69 2.68 -5.48
N VAL A 45 -6.91 2.85 -4.98
CA VAL A 45 -7.89 3.81 -5.53
C VAL A 45 -8.05 5.05 -4.67
N ASN A 46 -7.76 4.96 -3.37
CA ASN A 46 -7.79 6.10 -2.48
C ASN A 46 -6.82 5.92 -1.29
N LEU A 47 -6.40 7.05 -0.71
CA LEU A 47 -5.60 7.14 0.50
C LEU A 47 -6.39 7.94 1.53
N GLY A 48 -6.19 7.65 2.81
CA GLY A 48 -6.81 8.38 3.89
C GLY A 48 -6.01 8.27 5.18
N THR A 49 -6.41 9.06 6.16
CA THR A 49 -5.89 8.99 7.53
C THR A 49 -7.06 8.95 8.50
N ARG A 50 -6.83 8.34 9.67
CA ARG A 50 -7.78 8.35 10.78
C ARG A 50 -7.00 8.55 12.07
N GLU A 51 -7.59 9.24 13.03
CA GLU A 51 -7.04 9.38 14.38
C GLU A 51 -7.23 8.09 15.18
N PHE A 52 -6.19 7.73 15.92
CA PHE A 52 -6.12 6.53 16.74
C PHE A 52 -5.66 6.93 18.15
N PRO A 53 -6.50 6.69 19.17
CA PRO A 53 -6.17 7.09 20.53
C PRO A 53 -5.07 6.19 21.10
N VAL A 54 -4.10 6.81 21.76
CA VAL A 54 -3.03 6.13 22.50
C VAL A 54 -3.22 6.42 23.99
N VAL A 55 -2.98 5.43 24.84
CA VAL A 55 -3.12 5.63 26.28
C VAL A 55 -1.95 6.48 26.79
N ASN A 56 -2.25 7.73 27.20
CA ASN A 56 -1.33 8.72 27.78
C ASN A 56 -0.42 9.49 26.79
N ASP A 57 -0.77 9.56 25.51
CA ASP A 57 -0.05 10.35 24.50
C ASP A 57 -1.04 11.10 23.60
N GLU A 58 -0.56 11.96 22.69
CA GLU A 58 -1.41 12.64 21.70
C GLU A 58 -2.03 11.63 20.72
N ASP A 59 -3.23 11.94 20.20
CA ASP A 59 -3.90 11.15 19.17
C ASP A 59 -2.95 10.94 17.97
N GLN A 60 -2.76 9.68 17.57
CA GLN A 60 -1.84 9.35 16.48
C GLN A 60 -2.60 9.07 15.18
N LEU A 61 -2.01 9.45 14.05
CA LEU A 61 -2.60 9.22 12.73
C LEU A 61 -2.27 7.81 12.20
N ILE A 62 -3.29 7.00 11.95
CA ILE A 62 -3.18 5.78 11.16
C ILE A 62 -3.42 6.08 9.68
N HIS A 63 -2.60 5.48 8.81
CA HIS A 63 -2.78 5.60 7.37
C HIS A 63 -3.71 4.49 6.89
N LEU A 64 -4.60 4.85 5.97
CA LEU A 64 -5.59 3.97 5.37
C LEU A 64 -5.41 3.97 3.86
N VAL A 65 -5.50 2.79 3.26
CA VAL A 65 -5.37 2.59 1.82
C VAL A 65 -6.58 1.82 1.33
N LYS A 66 -7.37 2.43 0.46
CA LYS A 66 -8.49 1.78 -0.20
C LYS A 66 -8.00 1.15 -1.49
N VAL A 67 -8.23 -0.15 -1.63
CA VAL A 67 -7.84 -0.92 -2.81
C VAL A 67 -9.02 -1.64 -3.44
N ARG A 68 -9.00 -1.77 -4.77
CA ARG A 68 -10.09 -2.39 -5.54
C ARG A 68 -9.53 -3.20 -6.70
N GLY A 69 -10.17 -4.32 -7.01
CA GLY A 69 -9.85 -5.11 -8.20
C GLY A 69 -10.49 -4.54 -9.46
N GLY A 70 -9.80 -4.69 -10.60
CA GLY A 70 -10.27 -4.26 -11.92
C GLY A 70 -11.18 -5.26 -12.66
N TRP A 71 -11.71 -6.27 -11.99
CA TRP A 71 -12.55 -7.32 -12.59
C TRP A 71 -14.02 -7.21 -12.15
N ALA A 72 -14.91 -7.87 -12.89
CA ALA A 72 -16.32 -7.96 -12.54
C ALA A 72 -16.49 -8.55 -11.13
N ASN A 73 -17.34 -7.91 -10.32
CA ASN A 73 -17.61 -8.29 -8.92
C ASN A 73 -16.39 -8.23 -7.98
N ALA A 74 -15.37 -7.43 -8.33
CA ALA A 74 -14.24 -7.21 -7.44
C ALA A 74 -14.68 -6.54 -6.12
N LYS A 75 -14.31 -7.16 -5.00
CA LYS A 75 -14.47 -6.55 -3.67
C LYS A 75 -13.50 -5.38 -3.52
N THR A 76 -13.94 -4.40 -2.74
CA THR A 76 -13.13 -3.26 -2.30
C THR A 76 -12.69 -3.51 -0.87
N TYR A 77 -11.41 -3.26 -0.58
CA TYR A 77 -10.81 -3.47 0.73
C TYR A 77 -10.23 -2.17 1.25
N ILE A 78 -10.19 -2.04 2.57
CA ILE A 78 -9.49 -0.97 3.28
C ILE A 78 -8.37 -1.63 4.07
N LEU A 79 -7.14 -1.22 3.77
CA LEU A 79 -5.94 -1.61 4.49
C LEU A 79 -5.59 -0.49 5.46
N GLY A 80 -5.28 -0.84 6.71
CA GLY A 80 -4.82 0.07 7.73
C GLY A 80 -3.56 -0.46 8.40
N THR A 81 -2.86 0.41 9.09
CA THR A 81 -1.74 0.01 9.94
C THR A 81 -2.29 -0.43 11.29
N GLN A 82 -1.88 -1.61 11.77
CA GLN A 82 -2.10 -2.00 13.16
C GLN A 82 -1.04 -1.34 14.04
N ARG A 83 -1.49 -0.74 15.14
CA ARG A 83 -0.61 -0.10 16.13
C ARG A 83 -0.90 -0.60 17.54
N SER A 84 0.12 -0.59 18.37
CA SER A 84 0.01 -0.78 19.81
C SER A 84 -0.73 0.41 20.44
N ILE A 85 -1.79 0.15 21.20
CA ILE A 85 -2.54 1.19 21.94
C ILE A 85 -1.69 1.82 23.06
N TRP A 86 -0.65 1.11 23.53
CA TRP A 86 0.19 1.56 24.63
C TRP A 86 1.40 2.37 24.17
N THR A 87 1.97 2.04 23.00
CA THR A 87 3.23 2.62 22.53
C THR A 87 3.09 3.38 21.20
N GLY A 88 1.97 3.23 20.50
CA GLY A 88 1.79 3.78 19.15
C GLY A 88 2.61 3.08 18.05
N GLU A 89 3.46 2.11 18.41
CA GLU A 89 4.32 1.40 17.46
C GLU A 89 3.51 0.58 16.46
N ILE A 90 3.96 0.57 15.21
CA ILE A 90 3.37 -0.22 14.13
C ILE A 90 3.72 -1.69 14.31
N THR A 91 2.70 -2.54 14.45
CA THR A 91 2.87 -3.98 14.63
C THR A 91 2.51 -4.79 13.39
N GLY A 92 1.86 -4.17 12.39
CA GLY A 92 1.52 -4.85 11.14
C GLY A 92 0.51 -4.09 10.29
N ILE A 93 -0.07 -4.80 9.33
CA ILE A 93 -1.09 -4.30 8.41
C ILE A 93 -2.36 -5.12 8.63
N VAL A 94 -3.50 -4.44 8.69
CA VAL A 94 -4.81 -5.05 8.86
C VAL A 94 -5.70 -4.68 7.68
N CYS A 95 -6.48 -5.65 7.20
CA CYS A 95 -7.60 -5.42 6.30
C CYS A 95 -8.89 -5.40 7.11
N GLU A 96 -9.71 -4.37 6.93
CA GLU A 96 -10.99 -4.22 7.64
C GLU A 96 -11.94 -5.42 7.44
N GLN A 97 -11.82 -6.14 6.32
CA GLN A 97 -12.70 -7.27 6.00
C GLN A 97 -12.12 -8.65 6.35
N THR A 98 -10.80 -8.83 6.28
CA THR A 98 -10.16 -10.15 6.43
C THR A 98 -9.32 -10.29 7.70
N GLY A 99 -9.02 -9.18 8.39
CA GLY A 99 -8.18 -9.18 9.58
C GLY A 99 -6.71 -8.96 9.25
N PHE A 100 -5.81 -9.62 9.97
CA PHE A 100 -4.38 -9.39 9.82
C PHE A 100 -3.89 -9.80 8.43
N VAL A 101 -3.09 -8.95 7.79
CA VAL A 101 -2.50 -9.21 6.48
C VAL A 101 -1.10 -9.79 6.70
N GLU A 102 -0.96 -11.09 6.45
CA GLU A 102 0.32 -11.79 6.64
C GLU A 102 1.43 -11.27 5.73
N THR A 103 1.10 -10.93 4.48
CA THR A 103 2.07 -10.33 3.57
C THR A 103 1.39 -9.48 2.50
N LEU A 104 2.03 -8.35 2.19
CA LEU A 104 1.62 -7.39 1.19
C LEU A 104 2.78 -7.17 0.22
N TRP A 105 2.52 -7.26 -1.08
CA TRP A 105 3.53 -7.19 -2.13
C TRP A 105 3.19 -6.10 -3.13
N ARG A 106 4.18 -5.30 -3.53
CA ARG A 106 4.05 -4.41 -4.68
C ARG A 106 4.22 -5.23 -5.96
N VAL A 107 3.33 -4.99 -6.92
CA VAL A 107 3.33 -5.65 -8.23
C VAL A 107 3.70 -4.61 -9.27
N SER A 108 4.85 -4.78 -9.93
CA SER A 108 5.14 -4.10 -11.19
C SER A 108 4.26 -4.71 -12.28
N GLU A 109 3.77 -3.89 -13.22
CA GLU A 109 2.99 -4.40 -14.34
C GLU A 109 3.77 -5.52 -15.03
N ALA A 110 3.22 -6.74 -15.03
CA ALA A 110 3.63 -7.72 -16.00
C ALA A 110 3.12 -7.18 -17.35
N THR A 111 4.05 -6.66 -18.14
CA THR A 111 3.85 -6.44 -19.57
C THR A 111 3.32 -7.76 -20.14
N ALA A 112 2.05 -7.75 -20.56
CA ALA A 112 1.47 -8.85 -21.31
C ALA A 112 2.05 -8.87 -22.73
#